data_AF-X8JR11-F1
#
_entry.id   AF-X8JR11-F1
#
_cell.length_a   1.000
_cell.length_b   1.000
_cell.length_c   1.000
_cell.angle_alpha   90.00
_cell.angle_beta   90.00
_cell.angle_gamma   90.00
#
_symmetry.space_group_name_H-M   'P 1'
#
loop_
_entity.id
_entity.type
_entity.pdbx_description
1 polymer ?
#
loop_
_entity_poly.entity_id
_entity_poly.type
_entity_poly.pdbx_seq_one_letter_code
_entity_poly.pdbx_strand_id
1 'polypeptide(L)'
;MKDLNWDVEEDSFTANTPYGEKRFTNVIATKDPEAPRRLVLAAHFDSKYFATYPQNQFVGATDSAVPCAMLLDLAQTLDGLLNERRKRIDSGEEDEDDNEAANTTLQILFLDGEEAFKDWTHTDSIYGARHLAEKWATTYLEPSPKRKPYPVQTVLSTIEHFVLLDLIGAAMPLIRSYFPSTGWLFDEMAGAESRLGAAGALDEKDFKWDPHKSGFFVPRSGYKEAWGGIEDDHLPFLERGVSILHIISSPFPRVWHTLADDASALDMPTMKHWNMVLRVFVSEYLGLRPANSSGNQPRNEPVSRATEDLGQ
;
A
#
# COMPACT_ATOMS: atom_id res chain seq x y z
N MET A 1 2.43 11.84 9.88
CA MET A 1 2.90 12.29 8.54
C MET A 1 3.57 13.67 8.58
N LYS A 2 2.88 14.76 8.95
CA LYS A 2 3.51 16.09 9.06
C LYS A 2 4.73 16.13 10.00
N ASP A 3 4.65 15.43 11.14
CA ASP A 3 5.79 15.30 12.07
C ASP A 3 7.02 14.59 11.47
N LEU A 4 6.83 13.78 10.42
CA LEU A 4 7.91 13.14 9.65
C LEU A 4 8.41 14.02 8.49
N ASN A 5 7.94 15.27 8.40
CA ASN A 5 8.23 16.19 7.30
C ASN A 5 7.82 15.65 5.91
N TRP A 6 6.66 14.99 5.85
CA TRP A 6 5.99 14.65 4.59
C TRP A 6 5.07 15.81 4.19
N ASP A 7 4.93 16.03 2.89
CA ASP A 7 3.91 16.93 2.35
C ASP A 7 2.53 16.27 2.49
N VAL A 8 1.57 16.99 3.07
CA VAL A 8 0.23 16.45 3.35
C VAL A 8 -0.84 17.39 2.79
N GLU A 9 -1.56 16.92 1.78
CA GLU A 9 -2.72 17.57 1.17
C GLU A 9 -4.01 16.91 1.67
N GLU A 10 -5.04 17.72 1.90
CA GLU A 10 -6.41 17.27 2.12
C GLU A 10 -7.25 17.62 0.88
N ASP A 11 -7.81 16.60 0.23
CA ASP A 11 -8.71 16.74 -0.91
C ASP A 11 -10.17 16.68 -0.43
N SER A 12 -10.67 17.80 0.06
CA SER A 12 -12.06 17.93 0.52
C SER A 12 -13.03 18.23 -0.62
N PHE A 13 -14.12 17.48 -0.69
CA PHE A 13 -15.22 17.72 -1.61
C PHE A 13 -16.56 17.33 -0.99
N THR A 14 -17.65 17.52 -1.72
CA THR A 14 -19.01 17.21 -1.26
C THR A 14 -19.73 16.44 -2.36
N ALA A 15 -20.43 15.38 -1.98
CA ALA A 15 -21.17 14.54 -2.91
C ALA A 15 -22.51 14.10 -2.33
N ASN A 16 -23.47 13.81 -3.22
CA ASN A 16 -24.76 13.24 -2.85
C ASN A 16 -24.61 11.76 -2.54
N THR A 17 -25.22 11.32 -1.44
CA THR A 17 -25.36 9.92 -1.07
C THR A 17 -26.85 9.57 -0.91
N PRO A 18 -27.21 8.28 -0.77
CA PRO A 18 -28.59 7.89 -0.45
C PRO A 18 -29.16 8.54 0.83
N TYR A 19 -28.32 9.11 1.70
CA TYR A 19 -28.71 9.81 2.93
C TYR A 19 -28.42 11.31 2.87
N GLY A 20 -28.48 11.88 1.67
CA GLY A 20 -28.28 13.29 1.40
C GLY A 20 -26.81 13.65 1.17
N GLU A 21 -26.55 14.94 1.13
CA GLU A 21 -25.21 15.46 0.85
C GLU A 21 -24.25 15.19 2.02
N LYS A 22 -23.04 14.73 1.70
CA LYS A 22 -21.95 14.47 2.66
C LYS A 22 -20.65 15.09 2.18
N ARG A 23 -19.84 15.54 3.13
CA ARG A 23 -18.47 16.01 2.88
C ARG A 23 -17.51 14.84 3.04
N PHE A 24 -16.61 14.68 2.08
CA PHE A 24 -15.55 13.69 2.06
C PHE A 24 -14.19 14.42 2.02
N THR A 25 -13.13 13.81 2.55
CA THR A 25 -11.77 14.36 2.53
C THR A 25 -10.74 13.25 2.41
N ASN A 26 -10.19 13.05 1.20
CA ASN A 26 -9.02 12.18 1.06
C ASN A 26 -7.80 12.86 1.69
N VAL A 27 -6.90 12.07 2.28
CA VAL A 27 -5.61 12.55 2.80
C VAL A 27 -4.49 11.98 1.95
N ILE A 28 -3.68 12.88 1.37
CA ILE A 28 -2.57 12.53 0.48
C ILE A 28 -1.27 12.93 1.17
N ALA A 29 -0.42 11.96 1.47
CA ALA A 29 0.90 12.20 2.05
C ALA A 29 2.01 11.82 1.06
N THR A 30 2.84 12.78 0.65
CA THR A 30 3.92 12.56 -0.33
C THR A 30 5.28 12.85 0.30
N LYS A 31 6.23 11.90 0.21
CA LYS A 31 7.57 12.11 0.79
C LYS A 31 8.38 13.17 0.03
N ASP A 32 8.27 13.17 -1.30
CA ASP A 32 8.95 14.13 -2.18
C ASP A 32 8.01 14.58 -3.30
N PRO A 33 7.31 15.72 -3.14
CA PRO A 33 6.35 16.21 -4.13
C PRO A 33 6.94 16.48 -5.52
N GLU A 34 8.24 16.76 -5.61
CA GLU A 34 8.92 17.10 -6.86
C GLU A 34 9.33 15.87 -7.67
N ALA A 35 9.33 14.68 -7.06
CA ALA A 35 9.66 13.45 -7.76
C ALA A 35 8.71 13.22 -8.96
N PRO A 36 9.24 12.82 -10.13
CA PRO A 36 8.43 12.62 -11.33
C PRO A 36 7.54 11.37 -11.27
N ARG A 37 7.89 10.38 -10.44
CA ARG A 37 7.16 9.11 -10.30
C ARG A 37 6.81 8.83 -8.83
N ARG A 38 5.70 8.12 -8.62
CA ARG A 38 5.16 7.79 -7.31
C ARG A 38 4.83 6.30 -7.24
N LEU A 39 5.44 5.60 -6.29
CA LEU A 39 4.86 4.39 -5.75
C LEU A 39 3.76 4.82 -4.78
N VAL A 40 2.51 4.51 -5.12
CA VAL A 40 1.35 4.83 -4.29
C VAL A 40 0.97 3.61 -3.46
N LEU A 41 0.90 3.78 -2.15
CA LEU A 41 0.23 2.84 -1.24
C LEU A 41 -1.07 3.48 -0.74
N ALA A 42 -2.17 2.74 -0.72
CA ALA A 42 -3.46 3.27 -0.35
C ALA A 42 -4.24 2.32 0.57
N ALA A 43 -5.10 2.89 1.39
CA ALA A 43 -6.18 2.25 2.11
C ALA A 43 -7.31 3.27 2.31
N HIS A 44 -8.54 2.82 2.54
CA HIS A 44 -9.60 3.71 2.99
C HIS A 44 -9.58 3.85 4.52
N PHE A 45 -9.98 5.02 5.03
CA PHE A 45 -10.00 5.27 6.48
C PHE A 45 -11.40 5.45 7.06
N ASP A 46 -12.42 5.59 6.21
CA ASP A 46 -13.80 5.53 6.67
C ASP A 46 -14.18 4.11 7.09
N SER A 47 -15.23 4.01 7.90
CA SER A 47 -15.81 2.74 8.34
C SER A 47 -17.27 2.68 7.89
N LYS A 48 -17.74 1.49 7.50
CA LYS A 48 -19.10 1.31 6.99
C LYS A 48 -20.19 1.91 7.88
N TYR A 49 -21.05 2.71 7.27
CA TYR A 49 -22.25 3.17 7.92
C TYR A 49 -23.31 2.07 7.99
N PHE A 50 -23.78 1.78 9.21
CA PHE A 50 -24.98 0.99 9.44
C PHE A 50 -26.04 1.85 10.13
N ALA A 51 -27.27 1.83 9.62
CA ALA A 51 -28.34 2.70 10.10
C ALA A 51 -28.94 2.29 11.46
N THR A 52 -28.84 1.01 11.83
CA THR A 52 -29.57 0.43 12.97
C THR A 52 -28.65 -0.12 14.05
N TYR A 53 -29.09 0.00 15.31
CA TYR A 53 -28.43 -0.67 16.44
C TYR A 53 -28.73 -2.19 16.42
N PRO A 54 -27.75 -3.06 16.74
CA PRO A 54 -26.38 -2.74 17.18
C PRO A 54 -25.37 -2.52 16.06
N GLN A 55 -25.71 -2.74 14.78
CA GLN A 55 -24.77 -2.70 13.66
C GLN A 55 -24.09 -1.33 13.49
N ASN A 56 -24.74 -0.24 13.89
CA ASN A 56 -24.17 1.11 13.89
C ASN A 56 -23.00 1.32 14.87
N GLN A 57 -22.57 0.28 15.58
CA GLN A 57 -21.35 0.24 16.38
C GLN A 57 -20.16 -0.38 15.63
N PHE A 58 -20.30 -0.68 14.34
CA PHE A 58 -19.23 -1.22 13.51
C PHE A 58 -18.01 -0.29 13.52
N VAL A 59 -16.83 -0.89 13.61
CA VAL A 59 -15.55 -0.16 13.65
C VAL A 59 -14.62 -0.47 12.48
N GLY A 60 -14.79 -1.63 11.81
CA GLY A 60 -13.96 -2.00 10.67
C GLY A 60 -12.49 -2.20 11.04
N ALA A 61 -12.18 -3.11 11.95
CA ALA A 61 -10.80 -3.32 12.39
C ALA A 61 -9.90 -3.80 11.24
N THR A 62 -10.37 -4.76 10.44
CA THR A 62 -9.68 -5.19 9.20
C THR A 62 -9.97 -4.30 8.00
N ASP A 63 -10.96 -3.40 8.12
CA ASP A 63 -11.73 -2.78 7.05
C ASP A 63 -11.95 -1.26 7.31
N SER A 64 -10.94 -0.41 7.23
CA SER A 64 -9.52 -0.66 6.93
C SER A 64 -8.59 -0.03 7.98
N ALA A 65 -8.96 -0.14 9.27
CA ALA A 65 -8.18 0.43 10.36
C ALA A 65 -6.75 -0.15 10.45
N VAL A 66 -6.59 -1.47 10.27
CA VAL A 66 -5.27 -2.11 10.23
C VAL A 66 -4.45 -1.69 9.01
N PRO A 67 -4.97 -1.74 7.76
CA PRO A 67 -4.30 -1.16 6.60
C PRO A 67 -3.81 0.28 6.85
N CYS A 68 -4.66 1.14 7.40
CA CYS A 68 -4.29 2.51 7.75
C CYS A 68 -3.09 2.56 8.73
N ALA A 69 -3.14 1.76 9.79
CA ALA A 69 -2.06 1.68 10.78
C ALA A 69 -0.76 1.15 10.18
N MET A 70 -0.82 0.16 9.29
CA MET A 70 0.35 -0.39 8.58
C MET A 70 1.02 0.66 7.72
N LEU A 71 0.26 1.48 7.00
CA LEU A 71 0.81 2.56 6.16
C LEU A 71 1.49 3.65 6.99
N LEU A 72 0.92 4.01 8.16
CA LEU A 72 1.54 4.94 9.10
C LEU A 72 2.83 4.37 9.72
N ASP A 73 2.81 3.11 10.15
CA ASP A 73 3.98 2.40 10.70
C ASP A 73 5.10 2.27 9.66
N LEU A 74 4.77 1.94 8.42
CA LEU A 74 5.70 1.87 7.31
C LEU A 74 6.38 3.24 7.09
N ALA A 75 5.60 4.31 7.01
CA ALA A 75 6.12 5.66 6.84
C ALA A 75 7.09 6.03 7.97
N GLN A 76 6.72 5.77 9.22
CA GLN A 76 7.56 6.04 10.38
C GLN A 76 8.84 5.18 10.37
N THR A 77 8.74 3.90 10.05
CA THR A 77 9.86 2.95 10.10
C THR A 77 10.89 3.24 8.99
N LEU A 78 10.41 3.56 7.79
CA LEU A 78 11.29 3.77 6.63
C LEU A 78 11.74 5.23 6.47
N ASP A 79 11.25 6.18 7.28
CA ASP A 79 11.53 7.61 7.11
C ASP A 79 13.04 7.92 7.10
N GLY A 80 13.79 7.32 8.02
CA GLY A 80 15.24 7.48 8.08
C GLY A 80 15.93 7.04 6.78
N LEU A 81 15.56 5.87 6.25
CA LEU A 81 16.12 5.32 5.01
C LEU A 81 15.70 6.13 3.78
N LEU A 82 14.47 6.65 3.76
CA LEU A 82 13.99 7.55 2.71
C LEU A 82 14.79 8.86 2.70
N ASN A 83 15.06 9.42 3.89
CA ASN A 83 15.88 10.64 4.04
C ASN A 83 17.35 10.38 3.63
N GLU A 84 17.92 9.23 3.99
CA GLU A 84 19.27 8.85 3.56
C GLU A 84 19.36 8.67 2.04
N ARG A 85 18.37 8.02 1.43
CA ARG A 85 18.29 7.90 -0.02
C ARG A 85 18.23 9.27 -0.69
N ARG A 86 17.42 10.19 -0.19
CA ARG A 86 17.35 11.55 -0.74
C ARG A 86 18.71 12.25 -0.70
N LYS A 87 19.47 12.11 0.38
CA LYS A 87 20.84 12.66 0.47
C LYS A 87 21.79 12.09 -0.58
N ARG A 88 21.71 10.79 -0.89
CA ARG A 88 22.53 10.15 -1.92
C ARG A 88 22.19 10.63 -3.34
N ILE A 89 20.91 10.87 -3.59
CA ILE A 89 20.45 11.46 -4.85
C ILE A 89 20.96 12.90 -4.97
N ASP A 90 20.77 13.71 -3.92
CA ASP A 90 21.22 15.12 -3.91
C ASP A 90 22.75 15.26 -3.98
N SER A 91 23.53 14.27 -3.52
CA SER A 91 24.99 14.24 -3.64
C SER A 91 25.49 13.75 -5.00
N GLY A 92 24.61 13.23 -5.86
CA GLY A 92 24.96 12.64 -7.15
C GLY A 92 25.59 11.25 -7.06
N GLU A 93 25.44 10.54 -5.95
CA GLU A 93 25.89 9.14 -5.79
C GLU A 93 24.97 8.15 -6.51
N GLU A 94 23.72 8.52 -6.74
CA GLU A 94 22.74 7.78 -7.53
C GLU A 94 22.39 8.63 -8.76
N ASP A 95 22.84 8.22 -9.95
CA ASP A 95 22.55 8.94 -11.20
C ASP A 95 21.06 8.90 -11.53
N GLU A 96 20.39 10.06 -11.46
CA GLU A 96 18.96 10.21 -11.79
C GLU A 96 18.66 9.87 -13.27
N ASP A 97 19.64 9.99 -14.17
CA ASP A 97 19.46 9.74 -15.60
C ASP A 97 19.39 8.25 -15.96
N ASP A 98 20.02 7.37 -15.16
CA ASP A 98 20.10 5.91 -15.41
C ASP A 98 19.34 5.07 -14.38
N ASN A 99 18.86 5.67 -13.28
CA ASN A 99 18.17 4.96 -12.20
C ASN A 99 16.70 5.37 -12.08
N GLU A 100 15.80 4.58 -12.67
CA GLU A 100 14.35 4.74 -12.52
C GLU A 100 13.90 4.82 -11.06
N ALA A 101 14.53 4.05 -10.17
CA ALA A 101 14.19 4.08 -8.76
C ALA A 101 14.52 5.44 -8.15
N ALA A 102 15.62 6.10 -8.53
CA ALA A 102 16.01 7.44 -8.04
C ALA A 102 14.95 8.52 -8.35
N ASN A 103 14.21 8.33 -9.44
CA ASN A 103 13.12 9.21 -9.87
C ASN A 103 11.75 8.91 -9.22
N THR A 104 11.66 7.88 -8.38
CA THR A 104 10.41 7.48 -7.73
C THR A 104 10.40 7.87 -6.25
N THR A 105 9.29 8.43 -5.78
CA THR A 105 9.03 8.68 -4.36
C THR A 105 7.92 7.78 -3.82
N LEU A 106 7.79 7.74 -2.50
CA LEU A 106 6.65 7.13 -1.82
C LEU A 106 5.53 8.15 -1.61
N GLN A 107 4.31 7.76 -1.98
CA GLN A 107 3.09 8.48 -1.66
C GLN A 107 2.11 7.53 -0.97
N ILE A 108 1.44 8.01 0.07
CA ILE A 108 0.45 7.27 0.84
C ILE A 108 -0.88 7.99 0.77
N LEU A 109 -1.94 7.26 0.43
CA LEU A 109 -3.31 7.76 0.35
C LEU A 109 -4.18 7.12 1.43
N PHE A 110 -4.92 7.95 2.15
CA PHE A 110 -6.04 7.53 2.98
C PHE A 110 -7.30 8.06 2.30
N LEU A 111 -8.05 7.15 1.68
CA LEU A 111 -9.24 7.47 0.90
C LEU A 111 -10.46 7.55 1.81
N ASP A 112 -11.37 8.49 1.52
CA ASP A 112 -12.60 8.69 2.29
C ASP A 112 -13.83 8.25 1.49
N GLY A 113 -14.80 7.65 2.16
CA GLY A 113 -16.02 7.17 1.55
C GLY A 113 -15.78 6.06 0.54
N GLU A 114 -14.95 5.08 0.86
CA GLU A 114 -14.94 3.82 0.12
C GLU A 114 -16.32 3.16 0.22
N GLU A 115 -16.88 3.19 1.43
CA GLU A 115 -18.03 2.37 1.76
C GLU A 115 -19.33 2.90 1.14
N ALA A 116 -20.15 1.95 0.70
CA ALA A 116 -21.52 2.23 0.34
C ALA A 116 -22.31 2.65 1.59
N PHE A 117 -23.06 3.75 1.49
CA PHE A 117 -23.95 4.16 2.58
C PHE A 117 -25.16 3.24 2.69
N LYS A 118 -25.64 2.70 1.56
CA LYS A 118 -26.82 1.83 1.53
C LYS A 118 -26.58 0.56 0.72
N ASP A 119 -26.46 0.69 -0.59
CA ASP A 119 -26.37 -0.43 -1.52
C ASP A 119 -25.14 -0.19 -2.38
N TRP A 120 -24.18 -1.12 -2.37
CA TRP A 120 -22.98 -0.99 -3.19
C TRP A 120 -23.34 -0.90 -4.67
N THR A 121 -23.08 0.26 -5.26
CA THR A 121 -23.34 0.56 -6.67
C THR A 121 -22.30 1.55 -7.17
N HIS A 122 -22.12 1.67 -8.48
CA HIS A 122 -21.21 2.65 -9.10
C HIS A 122 -21.36 4.11 -8.58
N THR A 123 -22.52 4.49 -8.04
CA THR A 123 -22.76 5.83 -7.47
C THR A 123 -22.79 5.88 -5.94
N ASP A 124 -22.92 4.73 -5.27
CA ASP A 124 -22.93 4.59 -3.82
C ASP A 124 -21.79 3.66 -3.38
N SER A 125 -20.57 4.05 -3.72
CA SER A 125 -19.30 3.49 -3.25
C SER A 125 -18.14 4.36 -3.77
N ILE A 126 -16.95 4.15 -3.21
CA ILE A 126 -15.64 4.65 -3.68
C ILE A 126 -15.67 6.15 -4.05
N TYR A 127 -16.35 6.93 -3.21
CA TYR A 127 -16.60 8.36 -3.42
C TYR A 127 -15.27 9.11 -3.51
N GLY A 128 -14.38 8.88 -2.55
CA GLY A 128 -13.05 9.49 -2.47
C GLY A 128 -12.18 9.13 -3.67
N ALA A 129 -12.06 7.85 -3.99
CA ALA A 129 -11.28 7.39 -5.14
C ALA A 129 -11.81 7.91 -6.48
N ARG A 130 -13.14 7.89 -6.71
CA ARG A 130 -13.74 8.43 -7.95
C ARG A 130 -13.42 9.91 -8.12
N HIS A 131 -13.54 10.70 -7.05
CA HIS A 131 -13.20 12.11 -7.07
C HIS A 131 -11.71 12.34 -7.35
N LEU A 132 -10.84 11.67 -6.59
CA LEU A 132 -9.39 11.89 -6.66
C LEU A 132 -8.81 11.46 -8.00
N ALA A 133 -9.22 10.31 -8.54
CA ALA A 133 -8.78 9.84 -9.85
C ALA A 133 -9.19 10.80 -10.97
N GLU A 134 -10.41 11.37 -10.93
CA GLU A 134 -10.86 12.38 -11.89
C GLU A 134 -10.08 13.69 -11.76
N LYS A 135 -9.92 14.20 -10.53
CA LYS A 135 -9.13 15.40 -10.24
C LYS A 135 -7.71 15.24 -10.78
N TRP A 136 -7.05 14.13 -10.50
CA TRP A 136 -5.67 13.89 -10.94
C TRP A 136 -5.53 13.61 -12.43
N ALA A 137 -6.55 13.04 -13.08
CA ALA A 137 -6.57 12.86 -14.53
C ALA A 137 -6.67 14.21 -15.28
N THR A 138 -7.25 15.22 -14.64
CA THR A 138 -7.51 16.55 -15.24
C THR A 138 -6.58 17.65 -14.72
N THR A 139 -5.75 17.36 -13.71
CA THR A 139 -4.73 18.29 -13.20
C THR A 139 -3.42 18.09 -13.96
N TYR A 140 -3.11 19.02 -14.85
CA TYR A 140 -1.85 19.04 -15.61
C TYR A 140 -0.68 19.50 -14.73
N LEU A 141 0.47 18.86 -14.90
CA LEU A 141 1.70 19.21 -14.22
C LEU A 141 2.48 20.26 -15.02
N GLU A 142 3.02 21.25 -14.30
CA GLU A 142 3.93 22.22 -14.89
C GLU A 142 5.22 21.54 -15.37
N PRO A 143 5.80 21.98 -16.50
CA PRO A 143 7.09 21.49 -16.97
C PRO A 143 8.18 21.67 -15.90
N SER A 144 8.97 20.63 -15.66
CA SER A 144 10.14 20.70 -14.79
C SER A 144 11.34 19.99 -15.45
N PRO A 145 12.60 20.35 -15.11
CA PRO A 145 13.77 19.65 -15.64
C PRO A 145 13.78 18.14 -15.34
N LYS A 146 13.12 17.73 -14.25
CA LYS A 146 12.99 16.32 -13.83
C LYS A 146 11.86 15.56 -14.54
N ARG A 147 11.05 16.22 -15.37
CA ARG A 147 9.92 15.62 -16.08
C ARG A 147 10.14 15.67 -17.58
N LYS A 148 9.71 14.62 -18.28
CA LYS A 148 9.75 14.59 -19.74
C LYS A 148 8.80 15.67 -20.28
N PRO A 149 9.21 16.44 -21.31
CA PRO A 149 8.39 17.52 -21.85
C PRO A 149 7.15 17.02 -22.61
N TYR A 150 7.15 15.76 -23.09
CA TYR A 150 6.03 15.15 -23.81
C TYR A 150 5.89 13.65 -23.51
N PRO A 151 4.67 13.11 -23.50
CA PRO A 151 3.38 13.83 -23.55
C PRO A 151 3.18 14.70 -22.29
N VAL A 152 2.27 15.69 -22.36
CA VAL A 152 1.93 16.52 -21.20
C VAL A 152 1.45 15.60 -20.09
N GLN A 153 2.11 15.70 -18.93
CA GLN A 153 1.84 14.85 -17.79
C GLN A 153 0.72 15.44 -16.92
N THR A 154 -0.13 14.57 -16.40
CA THR A 154 -1.10 14.89 -15.36
C THR A 154 -0.62 14.33 -14.02
N VAL A 155 -1.22 14.74 -12.91
CA VAL A 155 -0.89 14.16 -11.60
C VAL A 155 -1.07 12.64 -11.63
N LEU A 156 -2.14 12.15 -12.27
CA LEU A 156 -2.41 10.71 -12.40
C LEU A 156 -1.26 9.97 -13.10
N SER A 157 -0.68 10.56 -14.14
CA SER A 157 0.38 9.93 -14.94
C SER A 157 1.70 9.71 -14.18
N THR A 158 1.83 10.29 -12.98
CA THR A 158 3.01 10.08 -12.12
C THR A 158 2.90 8.81 -11.28
N ILE A 159 1.71 8.22 -11.17
CA ILE A 159 1.52 6.98 -10.42
C ILE A 159 2.14 5.86 -11.25
N GLU A 160 3.25 5.32 -10.74
CA GLU A 160 3.95 4.23 -11.37
C GLU A 160 3.22 2.91 -11.11
N HIS A 161 2.94 2.65 -9.83
CA HIS A 161 2.09 1.56 -9.37
C HIS A 161 1.24 2.03 -8.19
N PHE A 162 0.02 1.55 -8.15
CA PHE A 162 -0.95 1.79 -7.08
C PHE A 162 -1.17 0.49 -6.33
N VAL A 163 -0.74 0.43 -5.07
CA VAL A 163 -0.87 -0.73 -4.21
C VAL A 163 -1.98 -0.44 -3.19
N LEU A 164 -3.10 -1.14 -3.30
CA LEU A 164 -4.25 -0.97 -2.41
C LEU A 164 -4.27 -2.06 -1.35
N LEU A 165 -4.29 -1.69 -0.07
CA LEU A 165 -4.39 -2.60 1.05
C LEU A 165 -5.81 -2.54 1.60
N ASP A 166 -6.48 -3.68 1.66
CA ASP A 166 -7.84 -3.80 2.17
C ASP A 166 -8.08 -5.19 2.78
N LEU A 167 -9.00 -5.28 3.75
CA LEU A 167 -9.43 -6.51 4.44
C LEU A 167 -8.28 -7.41 4.90
N ILE A 168 -7.27 -6.82 5.55
CA ILE A 168 -6.12 -7.53 6.15
C ILE A 168 -5.99 -7.21 7.65
N GLY A 169 -5.48 -8.17 8.41
CA GLY A 169 -5.34 -8.09 9.87
C GLY A 169 -5.85 -9.32 10.59
N ALA A 170 -6.83 -10.03 10.01
CA ALA A 170 -7.26 -11.34 10.47
C ALA A 170 -6.22 -12.43 10.17
N ALA A 171 -6.25 -13.53 10.94
CA ALA A 171 -5.26 -14.60 10.85
C ALA A 171 -5.22 -15.29 9.47
N MET A 172 -4.00 -15.56 8.98
CA MET A 172 -3.70 -16.36 7.78
C MET A 172 -4.50 -15.93 6.53
N PRO A 173 -4.37 -14.67 6.07
CA PRO A 173 -5.00 -14.22 4.84
C PRO A 173 -4.39 -14.96 3.64
N LEU A 174 -5.21 -15.13 2.60
CA LEU A 174 -4.75 -15.64 1.31
C LEU A 174 -4.86 -14.52 0.28
N ILE A 175 -3.75 -14.16 -0.35
CA ILE A 175 -3.64 -13.06 -1.31
C ILE A 175 -3.41 -13.64 -2.69
N ARG A 176 -4.11 -13.09 -3.68
CA ARG A 176 -4.07 -13.54 -5.08
C ARG A 176 -3.57 -12.42 -5.99
N SER A 177 -3.00 -12.81 -7.12
CA SER A 177 -2.63 -11.86 -8.17
C SER A 177 -3.85 -11.57 -9.05
N TYR A 178 -4.41 -10.37 -8.92
CA TYR A 178 -5.60 -9.96 -9.66
C TYR A 178 -5.30 -9.46 -11.09
N PHE A 179 -4.17 -8.77 -11.27
CA PHE A 179 -3.82 -8.10 -12.52
C PHE A 179 -2.53 -8.65 -13.14
N PRO A 180 -2.56 -9.09 -14.41
CA PRO A 180 -1.34 -9.54 -15.08
C PRO A 180 -0.23 -8.49 -15.18
N SER A 181 -0.58 -7.20 -15.29
CA SER A 181 0.38 -6.09 -15.44
C SER A 181 1.29 -5.91 -14.22
N THR A 182 0.80 -6.25 -13.03
CA THR A 182 1.53 -6.16 -11.75
C THR A 182 1.83 -7.53 -11.14
N GLY A 183 1.65 -8.62 -11.91
CA GLY A 183 1.94 -9.98 -11.43
C GLY A 183 3.40 -10.17 -11.00
N TRP A 184 4.34 -9.39 -11.55
CA TRP A 184 5.72 -9.37 -11.10
C TRP A 184 5.88 -8.68 -9.73
N LEU A 185 5.14 -7.62 -9.43
CA LEU A 185 5.15 -7.00 -8.09
C LEU A 185 4.56 -7.92 -7.03
N PHE A 186 3.50 -8.65 -7.39
CA PHE A 186 2.97 -9.70 -6.55
C PHE A 186 4.05 -10.76 -6.24
N ASP A 187 4.80 -11.19 -7.24
CA ASP A 187 5.89 -12.15 -7.06
C ASP A 187 7.04 -11.57 -6.20
N GLU A 188 7.36 -10.28 -6.33
CA GLU A 188 8.35 -9.60 -5.47
C GLU A 188 7.91 -9.59 -3.99
N MET A 189 6.64 -9.28 -3.69
CA MET A 189 6.11 -9.37 -2.32
C MET A 189 6.13 -10.80 -1.78
N ALA A 190 5.71 -11.78 -2.58
CA ALA A 190 5.76 -13.20 -2.21
C ALA A 190 7.21 -13.69 -1.99
N GLY A 191 8.15 -13.17 -2.79
CA GLY A 191 9.57 -13.38 -2.62
C GLY A 191 10.09 -12.79 -1.31
N ALA A 192 9.68 -11.58 -0.96
CA ALA A 192 10.03 -10.92 0.30
C ALA A 192 9.55 -11.74 1.51
N GLU A 193 8.29 -12.20 1.49
CA GLU A 193 7.76 -13.15 2.48
C GLU A 193 8.65 -14.39 2.60
N SER A 194 8.96 -15.03 1.47
CA SER A 194 9.77 -16.25 1.46
C SER A 194 11.16 -16.06 2.05
N ARG A 195 11.82 -14.93 1.74
CA ARG A 195 13.14 -14.58 2.30
C ARG A 195 13.08 -14.29 3.79
N LEU A 196 12.06 -13.56 4.25
CA LEU A 196 11.85 -13.30 5.68
C LEU A 196 11.58 -14.59 6.46
N GLY A 197 10.76 -15.48 5.90
CA GLY A 197 10.47 -16.79 6.45
C GLY A 197 11.72 -17.67 6.55
N ALA A 198 12.51 -17.77 5.48
CA ALA A 198 13.76 -18.53 5.46
C ALA A 198 14.82 -17.99 6.46
N ALA A 199 14.81 -16.68 6.73
CA ALA A 199 15.66 -16.07 7.75
C ALA A 199 15.17 -16.32 9.20
N GLY A 200 14.01 -16.95 9.37
CA GLY A 200 13.35 -17.13 10.66
C GLY A 200 12.79 -15.84 11.25
N ALA A 201 12.62 -14.80 10.43
CA ALA A 201 12.17 -13.48 10.86
C ALA A 201 10.65 -13.45 11.11
N LEU A 202 9.92 -14.43 10.54
CA LEU A 202 8.48 -14.64 10.70
C LEU A 202 8.15 -15.69 11.78
N ASP A 203 9.16 -16.25 12.43
CA ASP A 203 8.95 -17.18 13.54
C ASP A 203 8.55 -16.44 14.81
N GLU A 204 7.62 -17.04 15.55
CA GLU A 204 7.26 -16.65 16.92
C GLU A 204 7.59 -17.79 17.90
N LYS A 205 7.42 -17.54 19.19
CA LYS A 205 7.73 -18.53 20.25
C LYS A 205 7.00 -19.86 20.02
N ASP A 206 5.73 -19.79 19.65
CA ASP A 206 4.82 -20.95 19.52
C ASP A 206 4.37 -21.19 18.08
N PHE A 207 4.96 -20.49 17.10
CA PHE A 207 4.64 -20.59 15.69
C PHE A 207 5.92 -20.55 14.85
N LYS A 208 6.06 -21.51 13.94
CA LYS A 208 7.15 -21.56 12.96
C LYS A 208 6.57 -21.34 11.58
N TRP A 209 7.14 -20.39 10.85
CA TRP A 209 6.68 -20.10 9.51
C TRP A 209 7.02 -21.28 8.58
N ASP A 210 6.04 -21.67 7.75
CA ASP A 210 6.15 -22.74 6.76
C ASP A 210 5.57 -22.21 5.45
N PRO A 211 6.35 -22.18 4.35
CA PRO A 211 5.91 -21.60 3.07
C PRO A 211 4.66 -22.28 2.52
N HIS A 212 4.40 -23.54 2.88
CA HIS A 212 3.26 -24.30 2.37
C HIS A 212 2.01 -24.22 3.24
N LYS A 213 2.12 -23.69 4.46
CA LYS A 213 1.01 -23.64 5.43
C LYS A 213 0.67 -22.24 5.90
N SER A 214 1.66 -21.35 5.92
CA SER A 214 1.57 -20.05 6.56
C SER A 214 1.99 -18.90 5.65
N GLY A 215 2.26 -19.18 4.37
CA GLY A 215 2.46 -18.15 3.34
C GLY A 215 1.13 -17.51 2.96
N PHE A 216 1.13 -16.19 2.84
CA PHE A 216 -0.04 -15.40 2.47
C PHE A 216 -0.26 -15.40 0.97
N PHE A 217 0.81 -15.45 0.18
CA PHE A 217 0.73 -15.30 -1.28
C PHE A 217 0.46 -16.63 -1.96
N VAL A 218 -0.70 -16.75 -2.60
CA VAL A 218 -1.06 -17.93 -3.38
C VAL A 218 -0.26 -17.92 -4.69
N PRO A 219 0.48 -19.00 -5.04
CA PRO A 219 1.23 -19.07 -6.29
C PRO A 219 0.34 -18.79 -7.51
N ARG A 220 0.80 -17.92 -8.41
CA ARG A 220 0.06 -17.58 -9.63
C ARG A 220 -0.06 -18.82 -10.53
N SER A 221 -1.27 -19.19 -10.95
CA SER A 221 -1.48 -20.33 -11.86
C SER A 221 -1.86 -19.86 -13.29
N GLY A 222 -0.85 -19.40 -14.03
CA GLY A 222 -0.99 -18.98 -15.43
C GLY A 222 -2.04 -17.88 -15.70
N TYR A 223 -2.27 -17.58 -16.99
CA TYR A 223 -3.18 -16.49 -17.42
C TYR A 223 -4.68 -16.75 -17.23
N LYS A 224 -5.07 -17.91 -16.68
CA LYS A 224 -6.49 -18.33 -16.61
C LYS A 224 -7.22 -17.90 -15.34
N GLU A 225 -6.49 -17.38 -14.36
CA GLU A 225 -7.02 -17.00 -13.05
C GLU A 225 -6.86 -15.50 -12.79
N ALA A 226 -7.07 -14.64 -13.79
CA ALA A 226 -7.23 -13.22 -13.50
C ALA A 226 -8.51 -13.04 -12.66
N TRP A 227 -8.36 -12.87 -11.34
CA TRP A 227 -9.45 -12.75 -10.36
C TRP A 227 -10.06 -11.34 -10.32
N GLY A 228 -9.86 -10.50 -11.35
CA GLY A 228 -10.12 -9.04 -11.37
C GLY A 228 -11.59 -8.62 -11.29
N GLY A 229 -12.31 -9.08 -10.26
CA GLY A 229 -13.74 -8.84 -10.06
C GLY A 229 -14.11 -8.40 -8.64
N ILE A 230 -13.15 -7.95 -7.83
CA ILE A 230 -13.45 -7.27 -6.57
C ILE A 230 -13.48 -5.78 -6.86
N GLU A 231 -14.64 -5.16 -6.65
CA GLU A 231 -14.78 -3.70 -6.74
C GLU A 231 -14.25 -3.06 -5.47
N ASP A 232 -13.42 -2.03 -5.60
CA ASP A 232 -12.74 -1.32 -4.51
C ASP A 232 -12.15 -0.01 -5.10
N ASP A 233 -11.54 0.83 -4.26
CA ASP A 233 -10.99 2.16 -4.54
C ASP A 233 -9.98 2.22 -5.71
N HIS A 234 -9.41 1.08 -6.11
CA HIS A 234 -8.50 1.04 -7.26
C HIS A 234 -9.22 1.21 -8.61
N LEU A 235 -10.52 0.94 -8.71
CA LEU A 235 -11.25 0.90 -9.98
C LEU A 235 -11.12 2.19 -10.80
N PRO A 236 -11.33 3.40 -10.25
CA PRO A 236 -11.25 4.62 -11.04
C PRO A 236 -9.84 4.90 -11.58
N PHE A 237 -8.81 4.44 -10.87
CA PHE A 237 -7.41 4.52 -11.31
C PHE A 237 -7.11 3.48 -12.39
N LEU A 238 -7.57 2.25 -12.22
CA LEU A 238 -7.44 1.16 -13.19
C LEU A 238 -8.06 1.52 -14.54
N GLU A 239 -9.28 2.07 -14.53
CA GLU A 239 -10.01 2.52 -15.72
C GLU A 239 -9.24 3.58 -16.52
N ARG A 240 -8.38 4.34 -15.85
CA ARG A 240 -7.53 5.39 -16.44
C ARG A 240 -6.11 4.92 -16.75
N GLY A 241 -5.87 3.60 -16.66
CA GLY A 241 -4.62 2.96 -17.09
C GLY A 241 -3.53 2.87 -16.02
N VAL A 242 -3.85 3.16 -14.75
CA VAL A 242 -2.89 2.98 -13.64
C VAL A 242 -2.68 1.49 -13.36
N SER A 243 -1.43 1.08 -13.15
CA SER A 243 -1.09 -0.30 -12.80
C SER A 243 -1.39 -0.58 -11.33
N ILE A 244 -2.34 -1.51 -11.07
CA ILE A 244 -2.83 -1.81 -9.72
C ILE A 244 -2.22 -3.11 -9.19
N LEU A 245 -1.74 -3.09 -7.95
CA LEU A 245 -1.52 -4.29 -7.13
C LEU A 245 -2.54 -4.27 -5.97
N HIS A 246 -3.55 -5.13 -6.04
CA HIS A 246 -4.60 -5.19 -5.02
C HIS A 246 -4.27 -6.24 -3.97
N ILE A 247 -3.94 -5.78 -2.76
CA ILE A 247 -3.65 -6.58 -1.58
C ILE A 247 -4.92 -6.67 -0.75
N ILE A 248 -5.76 -7.63 -1.12
CA ILE A 248 -6.99 -7.96 -0.43
C ILE A 248 -7.08 -9.47 -0.21
N SER A 249 -7.51 -9.88 0.98
CA SER A 249 -7.67 -11.30 1.29
C SER A 249 -8.79 -11.93 0.47
N SER A 250 -8.61 -13.16 0.00
CA SER A 250 -9.65 -13.93 -0.69
C SER A 250 -9.57 -15.41 -0.27
N PRO A 251 -10.54 -15.91 0.51
CA PRO A 251 -11.79 -15.25 0.91
C PRO A 251 -11.58 -14.08 1.88
N PHE A 252 -12.55 -13.16 1.93
CA PHE A 252 -12.60 -12.06 2.91
C PHE A 252 -12.57 -12.60 4.35
N PRO A 253 -12.14 -11.79 5.34
CA PRO A 253 -12.19 -12.17 6.74
C PRO A 253 -13.62 -12.57 7.10
N ARG A 254 -13.78 -13.63 7.91
CA ARG A 254 -15.11 -14.13 8.31
C ARG A 254 -15.97 -13.09 9.05
N VAL A 255 -15.32 -12.04 9.56
CA VAL A 255 -15.91 -10.95 10.31
C VAL A 255 -16.34 -9.77 9.44
N TRP A 256 -16.00 -9.76 8.15
CA TRP A 256 -16.27 -8.66 7.22
C TRP A 256 -17.74 -8.20 7.27
N HIS A 257 -17.94 -6.88 7.40
CA HIS A 257 -19.24 -6.23 7.59
C HIS A 257 -20.08 -6.76 8.78
N THR A 258 -19.43 -7.28 9.82
CA THR A 258 -20.08 -7.67 11.07
C THR A 258 -19.49 -6.92 12.25
N LEU A 259 -20.25 -6.83 13.36
CA LEU A 259 -19.73 -6.25 14.61
C LEU A 259 -18.55 -7.01 15.21
N ALA A 260 -18.26 -8.23 14.74
CA ALA A 260 -17.09 -8.98 15.14
C ALA A 260 -15.82 -8.49 14.45
N ASP A 261 -15.89 -7.58 13.47
CA ASP A 261 -14.72 -6.89 12.92
C ASP A 261 -14.27 -5.77 13.84
N ASP A 262 -13.84 -6.18 15.03
CA ASP A 262 -13.29 -5.35 16.10
C ASP A 262 -11.86 -5.78 16.43
N ALA A 263 -11.26 -5.19 17.46
CA ALA A 263 -9.90 -5.51 17.87
C ALA A 263 -9.66 -7.01 18.18
N SER A 264 -10.70 -7.80 18.49
CA SER A 264 -10.58 -9.24 18.76
C SER A 264 -10.45 -10.09 17.49
N ALA A 265 -10.80 -9.55 16.32
CA ALA A 265 -10.58 -10.21 15.03
C ALA A 265 -9.12 -10.16 14.56
N LEU A 266 -8.32 -9.26 15.14
CA LEU A 266 -6.95 -9.01 14.73
C LEU A 266 -5.99 -10.09 15.24
N ASP A 267 -5.10 -10.54 14.36
CA ASP A 267 -4.05 -11.49 14.68
C ASP A 267 -2.68 -10.78 14.67
N MET A 268 -2.13 -10.59 15.87
CA MET A 268 -0.86 -9.86 16.05
C MET A 268 0.31 -10.46 15.25
N PRO A 269 0.54 -11.79 15.23
CA PRO A 269 1.56 -12.39 14.36
C PRO A 269 1.36 -12.05 12.89
N THR A 270 0.12 -12.13 12.39
CA THR A 270 -0.21 -11.78 11.00
C THR A 270 0.07 -10.30 10.69
N MET A 271 -0.28 -9.38 11.58
CA MET A 271 0.00 -7.96 11.36
C MET A 271 1.49 -7.66 11.36
N LYS A 272 2.27 -8.27 12.27
CA LYS A 272 3.73 -8.15 12.28
C LYS A 272 4.33 -8.69 10.99
N HIS A 273 3.85 -9.85 10.52
CA HIS A 273 4.27 -10.45 9.25
C HIS A 273 4.02 -9.48 8.08
N TRP A 274 2.82 -8.92 7.97
CA TRP A 274 2.49 -7.91 6.95
C TRP A 274 3.43 -6.69 6.99
N ASN A 275 3.65 -6.11 8.17
CA ASN A 275 4.57 -4.97 8.32
C ASN A 275 5.97 -5.31 7.82
N MET A 276 6.48 -6.52 8.10
CA MET A 276 7.81 -6.93 7.63
C MET A 276 7.85 -7.10 6.10
N VAL A 277 6.83 -7.72 5.49
CA VAL A 277 6.74 -7.87 4.04
C VAL A 277 6.65 -6.51 3.35
N LEU A 278 5.78 -5.62 3.82
CA LEU A 278 5.62 -4.26 3.27
C LEU A 278 6.91 -3.46 3.36
N ARG A 279 7.60 -3.51 4.51
CA ARG A 279 8.88 -2.80 4.71
C ARG A 279 9.96 -3.30 3.76
N VAL A 280 10.10 -4.62 3.58
CA VAL A 280 11.07 -5.19 2.63
C VAL A 280 10.69 -4.83 1.20
N PHE A 281 9.44 -5.03 0.80
CA PHE A 281 8.96 -4.71 -0.54
C PHE A 281 9.21 -3.24 -0.92
N VAL A 282 8.82 -2.29 -0.06
CA VAL A 282 9.01 -0.86 -0.33
C VAL A 282 10.49 -0.48 -0.32
N SER A 283 11.29 -1.10 0.56
CA SER A 283 12.73 -0.89 0.59
C SER A 283 13.39 -1.34 -0.71
N GLU A 284 13.02 -2.52 -1.22
CA GLU A 284 13.57 -3.05 -2.46
C GLU A 284 13.09 -2.26 -3.68
N TYR A 285 11.80 -1.90 -3.72
CA TYR A 285 11.20 -1.10 -4.79
C TYR A 285 11.93 0.25 -4.94
N LEU A 286 12.17 0.94 -3.83
CA LEU A 286 12.78 2.28 -3.84
C LEU A 286 14.31 2.25 -3.73
N GLY A 287 14.93 1.06 -3.65
CA GLY A 287 16.38 0.92 -3.48
C GLY A 287 16.89 1.49 -2.14
N LEU A 288 16.09 1.39 -1.08
CA LEU A 288 16.49 1.79 0.27
C LEU A 288 17.59 0.86 0.79
N ARG A 289 18.61 1.44 1.40
CA ARG A 289 19.81 0.74 1.87
C ARG A 289 20.04 1.08 3.33
N PRO A 290 20.15 0.07 4.23
CA PRO A 290 20.62 0.32 5.59
C PRO A 290 22.03 0.92 5.57
N ALA A 291 22.36 1.75 6.56
CA ALA A 291 23.67 2.43 6.65
C ALA A 291 24.89 1.49 6.52
N ASN A 292 24.74 0.20 6.82
CA ASN A 292 25.83 -0.79 6.79
C ASN A 292 25.88 -1.66 5.52
N SER A 293 24.98 -1.48 4.55
CA SER A 293 25.06 -2.23 3.28
C SER A 293 26.03 -1.55 2.32
N SER A 294 27.20 -2.17 2.08
CA SER A 294 28.10 -1.72 1.01
C SER A 294 27.41 -1.95 -0.35
N GLY A 295 27.51 -0.97 -1.26
CA GLY A 295 26.75 -0.92 -2.52
C GLY A 295 27.06 -2.01 -3.57
N ASN A 296 27.69 -3.13 -3.18
CA ASN A 296 28.24 -4.12 -4.10
C ASN A 296 27.92 -5.59 -3.73
N GLN A 297 26.88 -5.86 -2.92
CA GLN A 297 26.40 -7.23 -2.76
C GLN A 297 25.43 -7.61 -3.90
N PRO A 298 25.73 -8.66 -4.70
CA PRO A 298 24.79 -9.16 -5.70
C PRO A 298 23.52 -9.67 -5.04
N ARG A 299 22.36 -9.46 -5.69
CA ARG A 299 20.98 -9.76 -5.23
C ARG A 299 20.71 -11.21 -4.73
N ASN A 300 21.69 -12.12 -4.79
CA ASN A 300 21.50 -13.56 -4.54
C ASN A 300 22.25 -14.14 -3.33
N GLU A 301 22.89 -13.33 -2.47
CA GLU A 301 23.51 -13.89 -1.25
C GLU A 301 22.61 -13.71 -0.02
N PRO A 302 22.40 -14.78 0.78
CA PRO A 302 21.67 -14.68 2.03
C PRO A 302 22.46 -13.83 3.02
N VAL A 303 21.82 -12.79 3.55
CA VAL A 303 22.37 -11.97 4.63
C VAL A 303 22.59 -12.86 5.85
N SER A 304 23.86 -13.10 6.21
CA SER A 304 24.19 -13.78 7.46
C SER A 304 23.88 -12.84 8.63
N ARG A 305 23.33 -13.40 9.71
CA ARG A 305 22.99 -12.66 10.93
C ARG A 305 24.23 -11.88 11.43
N ALA A 306 24.07 -10.58 11.67
CA ALA A 306 24.97 -9.84 12.52
C ALA A 306 24.82 -10.37 13.95
N THR A 307 25.68 -11.31 14.33
CA THR A 307 25.90 -11.68 15.72
C THR A 307 26.88 -10.70 16.31
N GLU A 308 26.42 -9.56 16.82
CA GLU A 308 27.18 -8.70 17.75
C GLU A 308 26.27 -7.58 18.29
N ASP A 309 25.53 -7.91 19.36
CA ASP A 309 25.42 -7.06 20.56
C ASP A 309 24.54 -7.76 21.62
N LEU A 310 25.09 -8.83 22.20
CA LEU A 310 24.68 -9.33 23.52
C LEU A 310 25.96 -9.76 24.23
N GLY A 311 26.59 -8.81 24.94
CA GLY A 311 27.74 -9.11 25.79
C GLY A 311 28.44 -7.89 26.37
N GLN A 312 27.81 -7.22 27.35
CA GLN A 312 28.39 -6.95 28.68
C GLN A 312 27.32 -6.42 29.63
#